data_AF-A0A1W9U938-F1
#
_entry.id   AF-A0A1W9U938-F1
#
_cell.length_a   1.000
_cell.length_b   1.000
_cell.length_c   1.000
_cell.angle_alpha   90.00
_cell.angle_beta   90.00
_cell.angle_gamma   90.00
#
_symmetry.space_group_name_H-M   'P 1'
#
loop_
_entity.id
_entity.type
_entity.pdbx_description
1 polymer ?
#
loop_
_entity_poly.entity_id
_entity_poly.type
_entity_poly.pdbx_seq_one_letter_code
_entity_poly.pdbx_strand_id
1 'polypeptide(L)'
;MVDEITIRQAAVADIADLVRLRRMMFEAMGYSDPAQLDTSDAAAAAYFASAIPAGEFHGWLAVTPAGEAVSSGSVVFDQHPPGPGNLSGQVGYIMNVVTYPPLSPAGRRAPHHADYAGVAGGTGN
;
A
#
# COMPACT_ATOMS: atom_id res chain seq x y z
N MET A 1 22.41 -14.85 11.11
CA MET A 1 21.34 -15.48 10.32
C MET A 1 20.40 -14.37 9.89
N VAL A 2 19.96 -14.36 8.64
CA VAL A 2 18.87 -13.45 8.25
C VAL A 2 17.59 -14.09 8.76
N ASP A 3 16.88 -13.40 9.64
CA ASP A 3 15.54 -13.84 10.05
C ASP A 3 14.66 -13.82 8.80
N GLU A 4 14.05 -14.95 8.48
CA GLU A 4 13.29 -15.11 7.23
C GLU A 4 11.96 -14.35 7.34
N ILE A 5 11.83 -13.27 6.57
CA ILE A 5 10.60 -12.51 6.47
C ILE A 5 9.65 -13.21 5.50
N THR A 6 8.43 -13.51 5.95
CA THR A 6 7.37 -14.07 5.10
C THR A 6 6.47 -12.97 4.60
N ILE A 7 6.27 -12.90 3.28
CA ILE A 7 5.30 -11.98 2.67
C ILE A 7 4.02 -12.76 2.34
N ARG A 8 2.88 -12.29 2.83
CA ARG A 8 1.57 -12.89 2.56
C ARG A 8 0.49 -11.83 2.37
N GLN A 9 -0.58 -12.20 1.68
CA GLN A 9 -1.75 -11.34 1.57
C GLN A 9 -2.41 -11.18 2.94
N ALA A 10 -2.89 -9.97 3.21
CA ALA A 10 -3.63 -9.64 4.42
C ALA A 10 -5.07 -10.13 4.31
N ALA A 11 -5.58 -10.70 5.39
CA ALA A 11 -6.96 -11.09 5.57
C ALA A 11 -7.66 -10.16 6.57
N VAL A 12 -8.98 -10.35 6.74
CA VAL A 12 -9.79 -9.59 7.73
C VAL A 12 -9.22 -9.72 9.14
N ALA A 13 -8.59 -10.85 9.49
CA ALA A 13 -7.93 -11.05 10.77
C ALA A 13 -6.73 -10.11 11.00
N ASP A 14 -6.16 -9.54 9.94
CA ASP A 14 -4.97 -8.69 9.99
C ASP A 14 -5.29 -7.19 10.01
N ILE A 15 -6.57 -6.80 10.14
CA ILE A 15 -6.99 -5.39 10.11
C ILE A 15 -6.27 -4.56 11.17
N ALA A 16 -6.06 -5.14 12.37
CA ALA A 16 -5.33 -4.47 13.44
C ALA A 16 -3.89 -4.13 13.04
N ASP A 17 -3.20 -5.04 12.36
CA ASP A 17 -1.84 -4.81 11.86
C ASP A 17 -1.79 -3.79 10.73
N LEU A 18 -2.73 -3.86 9.79
CA LEU A 18 -2.84 -2.88 8.70
C LEU A 18 -3.05 -1.46 9.23
N VAL A 19 -3.95 -1.30 10.21
CA VAL A 19 -4.24 -0.01 10.85
C VAL A 19 -3.02 0.49 11.62
N ARG A 20 -2.38 -0.36 12.44
CA ARG A 20 -1.17 -0.01 13.20
C ARG A 20 -0.04 0.46 12.28
N LEU A 21 0.25 -0.29 11.21
CA LEU A 21 1.28 0.07 10.22
C LEU A 21 0.95 1.38 9.51
N ARG A 22 -0.31 1.56 9.11
CA ARG A 22 -0.80 2.79 8.48
C ARG A 22 -0.70 3.99 9.43
N ARG A 23 -0.98 3.84 10.72
CA ARG A 23 -0.79 4.90 11.72
C ARG A 23 0.66 5.33 11.83
N MET A 24 1.58 4.37 11.97
CA MET A 24 3.02 4.66 12.03
C MET A 24 3.49 5.42 10.77
N MET A 25 2.93 5.12 9.60
CA MET A 25 3.19 5.85 8.37
C MET A 25 2.74 7.32 8.48
N PHE A 26 1.52 7.59 8.95
CA PHE A 26 1.04 8.97 9.12
C PHE A 26 1.80 9.73 10.20
N GLU A 27 2.12 9.10 11.32
CA GLU A 27 2.95 9.70 12.36
C GLU A 27 4.32 10.11 11.79
N ALA A 28 4.96 9.24 10.99
CA ALA A 28 6.21 9.56 10.29
C ALA A 28 6.08 10.67 9.23
N MET A 29 4.88 10.89 8.68
CA MET A 29 4.57 11.99 7.76
C MET A 29 4.27 13.32 8.47
N GLY A 30 4.28 13.35 9.81
CA GLY A 30 4.10 14.55 10.62
C GLY A 30 2.70 14.75 11.21
N TYR A 31 1.79 13.78 11.04
CA TYR A 31 0.50 13.80 11.72
C TYR A 31 0.71 13.46 13.20
N SER A 32 0.29 14.35 14.10
CA SER A 32 0.57 14.23 15.53
C SER A 32 -0.63 14.46 16.45
N ASP A 33 -1.78 14.87 15.92
CA ASP A 33 -3.02 14.98 16.69
C ASP A 33 -3.58 13.58 16.98
N PRO A 34 -3.61 13.13 18.25
CA PRO A 34 -4.09 11.80 18.59
C PRO A 34 -5.56 11.58 18.22
N ALA A 35 -6.41 12.60 18.38
CA ALA A 35 -7.84 12.45 18.10
C ALA A 35 -8.11 12.27 16.59
N GLN A 36 -7.33 12.98 15.75
CA GLN A 36 -7.37 12.80 14.31
C GLN A 36 -6.89 11.41 13.89
N LEU A 37 -5.79 10.93 14.48
CA LEU A 37 -5.24 9.60 14.20
C LEU A 37 -6.20 8.49 14.64
N ASP A 38 -6.77 8.58 15.84
CA ASP A 38 -7.75 7.61 16.36
C ASP A 38 -8.99 7.54 15.46
N THR A 39 -9.48 8.70 14.99
CA THR A 39 -10.61 8.77 14.05
C THR A 39 -10.26 8.13 12.71
N SER A 40 -9.06 8.40 12.18
CA SER A 40 -8.56 7.79 10.93
C SER A 40 -8.42 6.27 11.06
N ASP A 41 -7.93 5.78 12.20
CA ASP A 41 -7.76 4.36 12.48
C ASP A 41 -9.10 3.63 12.50
N ALA A 42 -10.10 4.19 13.20
CA ALA A 42 -11.44 3.64 13.25
C ALA A 42 -12.10 3.58 11.86
N ALA A 43 -11.96 4.66 11.07
CA ALA A 43 -12.48 4.71 9.70
C ALA A 43 -11.79 3.70 8.78
N ALA A 44 -10.46 3.57 8.89
CA ALA A 44 -9.69 2.61 8.11
C ALA A 44 -10.06 1.16 8.47
N ALA A 45 -10.22 0.85 9.76
CA ALA A 45 -10.65 -0.47 10.22
C ALA A 45 -12.02 -0.85 9.63
N ALA A 46 -12.98 0.07 9.66
CA ALA A 46 -14.31 -0.14 9.09
C ALA A 46 -14.24 -0.36 7.57
N TYR A 47 -13.44 0.43 6.85
CA TYR A 47 -13.22 0.27 5.42
C TYR A 47 -12.60 -1.09 5.07
N PHE A 48 -11.53 -1.50 5.76
CA PHE A 48 -10.87 -2.78 5.49
C PHE A 48 -11.78 -3.97 5.77
N ALA A 49 -12.63 -3.89 6.80
CA ALA A 49 -13.58 -4.94 7.14
C ALA A 49 -14.58 -5.23 6.00
N SER A 50 -14.97 -4.21 5.22
CA SER A 50 -15.83 -4.39 4.04
C SER A 50 -15.05 -4.63 2.74
N ALA A 51 -13.95 -3.92 2.53
CA ALA A 51 -13.25 -3.89 1.25
C ALA A 51 -12.40 -5.15 0.98
N ILE A 52 -11.84 -5.76 2.02
CA ILE A 52 -11.07 -7.03 1.89
C ILE A 52 -11.98 -8.16 1.35
N PRO A 53 -13.12 -8.51 1.99
CA PRO A 53 -13.96 -9.60 1.49
C PRO A 53 -14.63 -9.27 0.15
N ALA A 54 -14.84 -7.99 -0.17
CA ALA A 54 -15.37 -7.55 -1.46
C ALA A 54 -14.34 -7.61 -2.61
N GLY A 55 -13.04 -7.79 -2.31
CA GLY A 55 -11.98 -7.75 -3.32
C GLY A 55 -11.73 -6.34 -3.87
N GLU A 56 -12.10 -5.29 -3.13
CA GLU A 56 -11.88 -3.89 -3.49
C GLU A 56 -10.54 -3.37 -2.97
N PHE A 57 -10.06 -3.97 -1.88
CA PHE A 57 -8.77 -3.69 -1.26
C PHE A 57 -7.92 -4.96 -1.19
N HIS A 58 -6.68 -4.87 -1.66
CA HIS A 58 -5.70 -5.94 -1.57
C HIS A 58 -4.47 -5.44 -0.82
N GLY A 59 -4.21 -5.98 0.36
CA GLY A 59 -3.03 -5.67 1.17
C GLY A 59 -2.10 -6.87 1.29
N TRP A 60 -0.82 -6.61 1.48
CA TRP A 60 0.20 -7.60 1.85
C TRP A 60 0.93 -7.16 3.10
N LEU A 61 1.32 -8.14 3.90
CA LEU A 61 2.13 -7.96 5.10
C LEU A 61 3.44 -8.72 4.95
N ALA A 62 4.52 -8.09 5.39
CA ALA A 62 5.78 -8.75 5.66
C ALA A 62 5.82 -9.08 7.16
N VAL A 63 5.95 -10.35 7.48
CA VAL A 63 5.80 -10.90 8.83
C VAL A 63 7.10 -11.56 9.28
N THR A 64 7.54 -11.27 10.50
CA THR A 64 8.73 -11.88 11.10
C THR A 64 8.47 -13.34 11.51
N PRO A 65 9.50 -14.15 11.78
CA PRO A 65 9.33 -15.48 12.34
C PRO A 65 8.56 -15.51 13.68
N ALA A 66 8.56 -14.39 14.42
CA ALA A 66 7.78 -14.22 15.65
C ALA A 66 6.29 -13.91 15.41
N GLY A 67 5.86 -13.78 14.14
CA GLY A 67 4.48 -13.47 13.77
C GLY A 67 4.16 -11.98 13.75
N GLU A 68 5.15 -11.09 13.89
CA GLU A 68 4.93 -9.64 13.89
C GLU A 68 4.92 -9.08 12.47
N ALA A 69 3.87 -8.33 12.12
CA ALA A 69 3.82 -7.58 10.87
C ALA A 69 4.71 -6.32 10.95
N VAL A 70 5.79 -6.31 10.18
CA VAL A 70 6.80 -5.24 10.17
C VAL A 70 6.71 -4.35 8.93
N SER A 71 5.98 -4.75 7.91
CA SER A 71 5.76 -3.94 6.71
C SER A 71 4.41 -4.23 6.09
N SER A 72 3.81 -3.22 5.46
CA SER A 72 2.63 -3.39 4.62
C SER A 72 2.81 -2.67 3.28
N GLY A 73 2.05 -3.13 2.30
CA GLY A 73 1.78 -2.43 1.05
C GLY A 73 0.43 -2.87 0.51
N SER A 74 -0.29 -1.99 -0.18
CA SER A 74 -1.63 -2.29 -0.66
C SER A 74 -1.94 -1.68 -2.01
N VAL A 75 -2.95 -2.23 -2.67
CA VAL A 75 -3.52 -1.72 -3.92
C VAL A 75 -5.05 -1.72 -3.83
N VAL A 76 -5.66 -0.68 -4.37
CA VAL A 76 -7.10 -0.60 -4.67
C VAL A 76 -7.30 -0.42 -6.16
N PHE A 77 -8.50 -0.65 -6.66
CA PHE A 77 -8.84 -0.43 -8.07
C PHE A 77 -9.80 0.75 -8.20
N ASP A 78 -9.35 1.79 -8.90
CA ASP A 78 -10.18 2.92 -9.29
C ASP A 78 -10.80 2.68 -10.66
N GLN A 79 -11.95 3.30 -10.90
CA GLN A 79 -12.65 3.27 -12.18
C GLN A 79 -12.50 4.60 -12.92
N HIS A 80 -11.82 4.56 -14.05
CA HIS A 80 -11.74 5.67 -15.00
C HIS A 80 -12.62 5.39 -16.23
N PRO A 81 -13.02 6.42 -17.00
CA PRO A 81 -13.67 6.20 -18.29
C PRO A 81 -12.81 5.29 -19.19
N PRO A 82 -13.36 4.19 -19.73
CA PRO A 82 -12.64 3.31 -20.64
C PRO A 82 -12.11 4.06 -21.87
N GLY A 83 -10.91 3.69 -22.30
CA GLY A 83 -10.28 4.26 -23.48
C GLY A 83 -9.60 3.17 -24.32
N PRO A 84 -9.15 3.51 -25.54
CA PRO A 84 -8.53 2.53 -26.43
C PRO A 84 -7.33 1.77 -25.84
N GLY A 85 -6.59 2.40 -24.91
CA GLY A 85 -5.45 1.79 -24.21
C GLY A 85 -5.78 1.09 -22.89
N ASN A 86 -7.02 1.22 -22.40
CA ASN A 86 -7.51 0.54 -21.19
C ASN A 86 -9.02 0.32 -21.30
N LEU A 87 -9.40 -0.80 -21.91
CA LEU A 87 -10.81 -1.11 -22.19
C LEU A 87 -11.62 -1.42 -20.93
N SER A 88 -10.98 -1.84 -19.83
CA SER A 88 -11.68 -2.06 -18.56
C SER A 88 -11.90 -0.75 -17.79
N GLY A 89 -11.10 0.29 -18.05
CA GLY A 89 -11.09 1.53 -17.28
C GLY A 89 -10.50 1.39 -15.88
N GLN A 90 -10.11 0.18 -15.46
CA GLN A 90 -9.56 -0.07 -14.13
C GLN A 90 -8.13 0.41 -14.02
N VAL A 91 -7.83 1.12 -12.93
CA VAL A 91 -6.48 1.58 -12.60
C VAL A 91 -6.14 1.11 -11.19
N GLY A 92 -5.03 0.39 -11.05
CA GLY A 92 -4.51 0.02 -9.73
C GLY A 92 -3.82 1.19 -9.07
N TYR A 93 -4.23 1.55 -7.85
CA TYR A 93 -3.60 2.60 -7.05
C TYR A 93 -2.89 2.00 -5.84
N ILE A 94 -1.56 2.13 -5.80
CA ILE A 94 -0.71 1.60 -4.72
C ILE A 94 -0.69 2.60 -3.56
N MET A 95 -0.96 2.12 -2.34
CA MET A 95 -1.02 2.94 -1.13
C MET A 95 -0.59 2.16 0.13
N ASN A 96 -0.46 2.88 1.26
CA ASN A 96 -0.13 2.34 2.58
C ASN A 96 1.15 1.50 2.61
N VAL A 97 2.17 1.94 1.86
CA VAL A 97 3.49 1.29 1.79
C VAL A 97 4.36 1.80 2.94
N VAL A 98 4.69 0.92 3.88
CA VAL A 98 5.45 1.27 5.09
C VAL A 98 6.25 0.07 5.58
N THR A 99 7.43 0.33 6.16
CA THR A 99 8.30 -0.66 6.81
C THR A 99 8.77 -0.10 8.15
N TYR A 100 8.68 -0.92 9.20
CA TYR A 100 9.09 -0.60 10.57
C TYR A 100 10.12 -1.62 11.12
N PRO A 101 11.19 -1.18 11.81
CA PRO A 101 11.63 0.21 11.93
C PRO A 101 11.96 0.79 10.54
N PRO A 102 11.85 2.12 10.34
CA PRO A 102 12.19 2.73 9.06
C PRO A 102 13.59 2.28 8.66
N LEU A 103 13.71 1.74 7.45
CA LEU A 103 15.01 1.32 6.92
C LEU A 103 15.98 2.50 6.99
N SER A 104 17.14 2.29 7.61
CA SER A 104 18.23 3.26 7.60
C SER A 104 18.46 3.75 6.16
N PRO A 105 18.81 5.03 5.92
CA PRO A 105 18.93 5.61 4.57
C PRO A 105 19.78 4.81 3.57
N ALA A 106 20.66 3.94 4.05
CA ALA A 106 21.43 2.99 3.24
C ALA A 106 20.59 1.92 2.51
N GLY A 107 19.34 1.68 2.93
CA GLY A 107 18.36 0.84 2.23
C GLY A 107 17.66 1.56 1.07
N ARG A 108 17.86 2.88 0.92
CA ARG A 108 17.33 3.67 -0.21
C ARG A 108 18.40 3.78 -1.30
N ARG A 109 18.60 2.71 -2.07
CA ARG A 109 19.45 2.69 -3.28
C ARG A 109 18.62 2.02 -4.40
N ALA A 110 18.21 2.64 -5.50
CA ALA A 110 18.42 3.98 -6.08
C ALA A 110 17.12 4.41 -6.80
N PRO A 111 16.90 5.72 -7.07
CA PRO A 111 15.81 6.14 -7.95
C PRO A 111 16.07 5.60 -9.36
N HIS A 112 15.30 4.60 -9.77
CA HIS A 112 15.12 4.34 -11.20
C HIS A 112 14.14 5.41 -11.68
N HIS A 113 14.68 6.57 -12.10
CA HIS A 113 13.98 7.45 -13.01
C HIS A 113 13.83 6.64 -14.32
N ALA A 114 12.74 5.86 -14.41
CA ALA A 114 12.34 5.23 -15.64
C ALA A 114 11.47 6.24 -16.38
N ASP A 115 12.01 6.73 -17.48
CA ASP A 115 11.39 7.61 -18.45
C ASP A 115 9.94 7.19 -18.76
N TYR A 116 8.98 7.98 -18.29
CA TYR A 116 7.69 8.09 -18.99
C TYR A 116 7.81 9.21 -20.03
N ALA A 117 8.63 8.95 -21.06
CA ALA A 117 8.63 9.70 -22.30
C ALA A 117 7.92 8.86 -23.38
N GLY A 118 6.65 9.22 -23.61
CA GLY A 118 5.84 8.97 -24.81
C GLY A 118 6.16 7.78 -25.70
N VAL A 119 5.36 6.72 -25.59
CA VAL A 119 4.94 5.95 -26.77
C VAL A 119 3.54 6.43 -27.14
N ALA A 120 3.50 7.49 -27.94
CA ALA A 120 2.34 7.84 -28.76
C ALA A 120 2.74 7.58 -30.22
N GLY A 121 1.86 6.87 -30.92
CA GLY A 121 2.14 6.17 -32.17
C GLY A 121 2.64 7.03 -33.33
N GLY A 122 3.31 6.37 -34.26
CA GLY A 122 3.59 6.94 -35.57
C GLY A 122 2.38 6.90 -36.50
N THR A 123 2.34 7.81 -37.46
CA THR A 123 1.89 7.61 -38.85
C THR A 123 2.47 8.73 -39.72
N GLY A 124 2.87 8.38 -40.94
CA GLY A 124 3.72 9.19 -41.81
C GLY A 124 3.06 10.37 -42.54
N ASN A 125 3.91 11.07 -43.29
CA ASN A 125 3.73 11.40 -44.70
C ASN A 125 5.13 11.49 -45.33
#